data_AF-A0A6C0IGB8-F1
#
_entry.id   AF-A0A6C0IGB8-F1
#
_cell.length_a   1.000
_cell.length_b   1.000
_cell.length_c   1.000
_cell.angle_alpha   90.00
_cell.angle_beta   90.00
_cell.angle_gamma   90.00
#
_symmetry.space_group_name_H-M   'P 1'
#
loop_
_entity.id
_entity.type
_entity.pdbx_description
1 polymer ?
#
loop_
_entity_poly.entity_id
_entity_poly.type
_entity_poly.pdbx_seq_one_letter_code
_entity_poly.pdbx_strand_id
1 'polypeptide(L)'
;MEISVSTNDINNYSVSELNYIRESIENMNKFNQIEVLRILHNNKDVTLNENKYGVHINISELKKQILDEILVYINYVNTQEKTLHTIEKEKETYKNIFFEKDNKDNNTK
;
A
#
# COMPACT_ATOMS: atom_id res chain seq x y z
N MET A 1 -26.93 -30.28 -18.17
CA MET A 1 -26.92 -30.12 -16.70
C MET A 1 -25.51 -29.65 -16.36
N GLU A 2 -25.29 -28.35 -16.46
CA GLU A 2 -24.00 -27.77 -16.13
C GLU A 2 -23.89 -27.74 -14.62
N ILE A 3 -22.84 -28.38 -14.11
CA ILE A 3 -22.55 -28.45 -12.69
C ILE A 3 -22.08 -27.06 -12.29
N SER A 4 -22.96 -26.29 -11.66
CA SER A 4 -22.58 -25.11 -10.90
C SER A 4 -21.72 -25.58 -9.73
N VAL A 5 -20.40 -25.58 -9.94
CA VAL A 5 -19.43 -25.72 -8.85
C VAL A 5 -19.58 -24.45 -8.01
N SER A 6 -20.23 -24.57 -6.85
CA SER A 6 -20.28 -23.50 -5.86
C SER A 6 -18.85 -23.09 -5.52
N THR A 7 -18.38 -22.01 -6.12
CA THR A 7 -17.23 -21.27 -5.63
C THR A 7 -17.67 -20.71 -4.29
N ASN A 8 -17.09 -21.18 -3.19
CA ASN A 8 -17.39 -20.63 -1.86
C ASN A 8 -17.43 -19.10 -1.91
N ASP A 9 -18.50 -18.48 -1.41
CA ASP A 9 -18.75 -17.03 -1.33
C ASP A 9 -17.76 -16.30 -0.39
N ILE A 10 -16.46 -16.52 -0.57
CA ILE A 10 -15.41 -16.03 0.34
C ILE A 10 -15.21 -14.52 0.11
N ASN A 11 -15.08 -14.11 -1.14
CA ASN A 11 -15.05 -12.71 -1.55
C ASN A 11 -15.55 -12.55 -2.99
N ASN A 12 -15.83 -11.31 -3.40
CA ASN A 12 -16.38 -10.95 -4.71
C ASN A 12 -15.44 -10.07 -5.54
N TYR A 13 -14.14 -10.10 -5.27
CA TYR A 13 -13.15 -9.34 -6.02
C TYR A 13 -12.77 -10.07 -7.31
N SER A 14 -12.60 -9.30 -8.39
CA SER A 14 -12.03 -9.80 -9.64
C SER A 14 -10.54 -10.14 -9.49
N VAL A 15 -10.02 -10.98 -10.38
CA VAL A 15 -8.59 -11.32 -10.44
C VAL A 15 -7.72 -10.07 -10.56
N SER A 16 -8.16 -9.07 -11.33
CA SER A 16 -7.47 -7.79 -11.47
C SER A 16 -7.39 -7.01 -10.16
N GLU A 17 -8.46 -6.99 -9.36
CA GLU A 17 -8.46 -6.28 -8.08
C GLU A 17 -7.59 -7.01 -7.05
N LEU A 18 -7.63 -8.34 -7.03
CA LEU A 18 -6.77 -9.15 -6.16
C LEU A 18 -5.28 -8.97 -6.52
N ASN A 19 -4.94 -8.91 -7.81
CA ASN A 19 -3.58 -8.60 -8.27
C ASN A 19 -3.15 -7.19 -7.86
N TYR A 20 -4.03 -6.20 -8.01
CA TYR A 20 -3.76 -4.84 -7.55
C TYR A 20 -3.47 -4.77 -6.05
N ILE A 21 -4.26 -5.46 -5.22
CA ILE A 21 -4.04 -5.54 -3.78
C ILE A 21 -2.68 -6.18 -3.48
N ARG A 22 -2.37 -7.34 -4.12
CA ARG A 22 -1.08 -8.03 -3.95
C ARG A 22 0.09 -7.10 -4.28
N GLU A 23 0.09 -6.54 -5.48
CA GLU A 23 1.18 -5.69 -5.97
C GLU A 23 1.34 -4.43 -5.12
N SER A 24 0.25 -3.85 -4.63
CA SER A 24 0.30 -2.71 -3.73
C SER A 24 1.03 -3.06 -2.42
N ILE A 25 0.73 -4.23 -1.83
CA ILE A 25 1.39 -4.68 -0.58
C ILE A 25 2.86 -5.02 -0.83
N GLU A 26 3.17 -5.73 -1.91
CA GLU A 26 4.55 -6.15 -2.24
C GLU A 26 5.48 -4.95 -2.50
N ASN A 27 4.94 -3.85 -3.06
CA ASN A 27 5.70 -2.62 -3.32
C ASN A 27 5.82 -1.69 -2.10
N MET A 28 5.10 -1.96 -1.01
CA MET A 28 5.24 -1.19 0.22
C MET A 28 6.57 -1.44 0.91
N ASN A 29 7.05 -0.46 1.68
CA ASN A 29 8.18 -0.67 2.58
C ASN A 29 7.84 -1.70 3.68
N LYS A 30 8.88 -2.25 4.32
CA LYS A 30 8.76 -3.27 5.36
C LYS A 30 7.83 -2.88 6.52
N PHE A 31 7.82 -1.62 6.93
CA PHE A 31 6.95 -1.15 8.01
C PHE A 31 5.48 -1.31 7.63
N ASN A 32 5.10 -0.85 6.44
CA ASN A 32 3.74 -0.96 5.93
C ASN A 32 3.32 -2.41 5.66
N GLN A 33 4.23 -3.25 5.17
CA GLN A 33 3.98 -4.70 5.04
C GLN A 33 3.69 -5.37 6.39
N ILE A 34 4.38 -4.96 7.46
CA ILE A 34 4.13 -5.46 8.82
C ILE A 34 2.74 -5.04 9.31
N GLU A 35 2.29 -3.82 9.03
CA GLU A 35 0.93 -3.39 9.40
C GLU A 35 -0.15 -4.19 8.63
N VAL A 36 0.07 -4.48 7.35
CA VAL A 36 -0.82 -5.39 6.60
C VAL A 36 -0.83 -6.78 7.24
N LEU A 37 0.33 -7.31 7.64
CA LEU A 37 0.42 -8.58 8.36
C LEU A 37 -0.33 -8.54 9.70
N ARG A 38 -0.35 -7.41 10.41
CA ARG A 38 -1.14 -7.24 11.64
C ARG A 38 -2.65 -7.28 11.37
N ILE A 39 -3.12 -6.64 10.29
CA ILE A 39 -4.53 -6.74 9.87
C ILE A 39 -4.89 -8.21 9.65
N LEU A 40 -4.05 -8.95 8.93
CA LEU A 40 -4.25 -10.39 8.69
C LEU A 40 -4.21 -11.21 9.98
N HIS A 41 -3.24 -10.96 10.86
CA HIS A 41 -3.08 -11.67 12.13
C HIS A 41 -4.26 -11.46 13.10
N ASN A 42 -4.86 -10.28 13.08
CA ASN A 42 -6.03 -9.98 13.92
C ASN A 42 -7.28 -10.76 13.48
N ASN A 43 -7.30 -11.28 12.25
CA ASN A 43 -8.38 -12.08 11.71
C ASN A 43 -8.09 -13.58 11.92
N LYS A 44 -8.77 -14.19 12.91
CA LYS A 44 -8.53 -15.59 13.33
C LYS A 44 -8.73 -16.66 12.25
N ASP A 45 -9.45 -16.32 11.20
CA ASP A 45 -9.75 -17.22 10.09
C ASP A 45 -8.64 -17.24 9.02
N VAL A 46 -7.61 -16.40 9.17
CA VAL A 46 -6.47 -16.34 8.25
C VAL A 46 -5.38 -17.28 8.72
N THR A 47 -4.99 -18.22 7.86
CA THR A 47 -3.82 -19.05 8.09
C THR A 47 -2.57 -18.33 7.60
N LEU A 48 -1.63 -18.06 8.51
CA LEU A 48 -0.34 -17.45 8.18
C LEU A 48 0.73 -18.55 8.06
N ASN A 49 1.30 -18.72 6.87
CA ASN A 49 2.38 -19.69 6.64
C ASN A 49 3.73 -18.96 6.61
N GLU A 50 4.51 -19.07 7.68
CA GLU A 50 5.81 -18.42 7.82
C GLU A 50 6.97 -19.38 7.49
N ASN A 51 7.94 -18.88 6.73
CA ASN A 51 9.21 -19.54 6.51
C ASN A 51 10.37 -18.51 6.55
N LYS A 52 11.60 -18.95 6.29
CA LYS A 52 12.80 -18.10 6.32
C LYS A 52 12.72 -16.86 5.39
N TYR A 53 11.84 -16.88 4.40
CA TYR A 53 11.66 -15.83 3.40
C TYR A 53 10.46 -14.90 3.69
N GLY A 54 9.69 -15.16 4.75
CA GLY A 54 8.56 -14.34 5.16
C GLY A 54 7.26 -15.14 5.31
N VAL A 55 6.14 -14.44 5.25
CA VAL A 55 4.79 -15.01 5.39
C VAL A 55 4.13 -15.12 4.02
N HIS A 56 3.70 -16.33 3.66
CA HIS A 56 2.93 -16.59 2.46
C HIS A 56 1.42 -16.59 2.78
N ILE A 57 0.66 -15.83 2.01
CA ILE A 57 -0.80 -15.69 2.15
C ILE A 57 -1.44 -15.86 0.77
N ASN A 58 -2.49 -16.67 0.70
CA ASN A 58 -3.33 -16.75 -0.50
C ASN A 58 -4.45 -15.70 -0.43
N ILE A 59 -4.30 -14.59 -1.16
CA ILE A 59 -5.24 -13.46 -1.11
C ILE A 59 -6.63 -13.83 -1.64
N SER A 60 -6.74 -14.78 -2.59
CA SER A 60 -8.05 -15.20 -3.12
C SER A 60 -8.90 -15.98 -2.11
N GLU A 61 -8.28 -16.51 -1.05
CA GLU A 61 -8.95 -17.22 0.04
C GLU A 61 -9.30 -16.30 1.22
N LEU A 62 -8.97 -15.02 1.14
CA LEU A 62 -9.31 -14.05 2.18
C LEU A 62 -10.77 -13.60 2.04
N LYS A 63 -11.46 -13.48 3.19
CA LYS A 63 -12.83 -12.96 3.24
C LYS A 63 -12.88 -11.52 2.74
N LYS A 64 -13.99 -11.15 2.10
CA LYS A 64 -14.20 -9.78 1.57
C LYS A 64 -13.86 -8.69 2.58
N GLN A 65 -14.33 -8.82 3.82
CA GLN A 65 -14.08 -7.84 4.88
C GLN A 65 -12.59 -7.57 5.12
N ILE A 66 -11.76 -8.62 5.09
CA ILE A 66 -10.31 -8.51 5.30
C ILE A 66 -9.68 -7.76 4.13
N LEU A 67 -10.11 -8.05 2.90
CA LEU A 67 -9.67 -7.34 1.71
C LEU A 67 -10.09 -5.87 1.73
N ASP A 68 -11.30 -5.56 2.22
CA ASP A 68 -11.78 -4.18 2.40
C ASP A 68 -10.87 -3.43 3.41
N GLU A 69 -10.54 -4.03 4.55
CA GLU A 69 -9.65 -3.45 5.56
C GLU A 69 -8.24 -3.17 5.01
N ILE A 70 -7.69 -4.12 4.25
CA ILE A 70 -6.41 -3.97 3.56
C ILE A 70 -6.48 -2.83 2.53
N LEU A 71 -7.56 -2.72 1.77
CA LEU A 71 -7.74 -1.67 0.77
C LEU A 71 -7.82 -0.27 1.41
N VAL A 72 -8.49 -0.16 2.55
CA VAL A 72 -8.50 1.08 3.36
C VAL A 72 -7.08 1.45 3.79
N TYR A 73 -6.28 0.46 4.23
CA TYR A 73 -4.89 0.71 4.60
C TYR A 73 -4.00 1.11 3.41
N ILE A 74 -4.15 0.45 2.25
CA ILE A 74 -3.48 0.83 1.01
C ILE A 74 -3.77 2.30 0.66
N ASN A 75 -5.03 2.71 0.73
CA ASN A 75 -5.44 4.09 0.45
C ASN A 75 -4.84 5.09 1.46
N TYR A 76 -4.76 4.72 2.73
CA TYR A 76 -4.11 5.53 3.76
C TYR A 76 -2.63 5.77 3.44
N VAL A 77 -1.88 4.71 3.15
CA VAL A 77 -0.44 4.80 2.80
C VAL A 77 -0.24 5.67 1.56
N ASN A 78 -1.01 5.42 0.49
CA ASN A 78 -0.93 6.21 -0.75
C ASN A 78 -1.22 7.70 -0.52
N THR A 79 -2.14 8.02 0.38
CA THR A 79 -2.48 9.41 0.72
C THR A 79 -1.36 10.07 1.52
N GLN A 80 -0.75 9.33 2.45
CA GLN A 80 0.40 9.80 3.21
C GLN A 80 1.58 10.12 2.28
N GLU A 81 1.91 9.24 1.33
CA GLU A 81 3.01 9.46 0.38
C GLU A 81 2.78 10.68 -0.52
N LYS A 82 1.56 10.84 -1.06
CA LYS A 82 1.20 12.03 -1.86
C LYS A 82 1.32 13.32 -1.06
N THR A 83 0.90 13.29 0.20
CA THR A 83 1.00 14.45 1.10
C THR A 83 2.45 14.81 1.36
N LEU A 84 3.29 13.82 1.67
CA LEU A 84 4.72 14.03 1.91
C LEU A 84 5.41 14.62 0.67
N HIS A 85 5.17 14.05 -0.51
CA HIS A 85 5.71 14.56 -1.77
C HIS A 85 5.27 16.01 -2.04
N THR A 86 4.05 16.37 -1.68
CA THR A 86 3.53 17.74 -1.85
C THR A 86 4.28 18.72 -0.94
N ILE A 87 4.45 18.35 0.34
CA ILE A 87 5.21 19.13 1.32
C ILE A 87 6.66 19.31 0.89
N GLU A 88 7.31 18.24 0.39
CA GLU A 88 8.69 18.30 -0.10
C GLU A 88 8.83 19.24 -1.29
N LYS A 89 7.90 19.18 -2.24
CA LYS A 89 7.88 20.08 -3.41
C LYS A 89 7.67 21.54 -3.01
N GLU A 90 6.77 21.80 -2.06
CA GLU A 90 6.56 23.15 -1.54
C GLU A 90 7.82 23.67 -0.85
N LYS A 91 8.45 22.87 0.02
CA LYS A 91 9.70 23.21 0.70
C LYS A 91 10.82 23.54 -0.29
N GLU A 92 10.97 22.75 -1.34
CA GLU A 92 11.94 23.00 -2.40
C GLU A 92 11.64 24.30 -3.16
N THR A 93 10.36 24.56 -3.44
CA THR A 93 9.93 25.82 -4.08
C THR A 93 10.29 27.03 -3.22
N TYR A 94 10.03 26.98 -1.91
CA TYR A 94 10.42 28.04 -0.98
C TYR A 94 11.94 28.24 -0.93
N LYS A 95 12.70 27.15 -0.86
CA LYS A 95 14.17 27.19 -0.89
C LYS A 95 14.69 27.93 -2.12
N ASN A 96 14.13 27.60 -3.29
CA ASN A 96 14.60 28.13 -4.57
C ASN A 96 14.18 29.59 -4.80
N ILE A 97 13.00 29.99 -4.31
CA ILE A 97 12.53 31.38 -4.43
C ILE A 97 13.32 32.32 -3.51
N PHE A 98 13.58 31.91 -2.26
CA PHE A 98 14.04 32.84 -1.21
C PHE A 98 15.51 32.71 -0.80
N PHE A 99 16.20 31.60 -1.14
CA PHE A 99 17.57 31.38 -0.68
C PHE A 99 18.58 31.09 -1.79
N GLU A 100 18.13 30.62 -2.96
CA GLU A 100 19.04 30.34 -4.08
C GLU A 100 19.19 31.51 -5.07
N LYS A 101 18.20 32.40 -5.18
CA LYS A 101 18.26 33.58 -6.07
C LYS A 101 19.18 34.69 -5.57
N ASP A 102 19.30 34.89 -4.26
CA ASP A 102 20.07 36.01 -3.69
C ASP A 102 21.60 35.80 -3.69
N ASN A 103 22.08 34.58 -3.97
CA ASN A 103 23.53 34.27 -3.97
C ASN A 103 24.24 34.52 -5.30
N LYS A 104 23.53 34.86 -6.39
CA LYS A 104 24.16 35.11 -7.72
C LYS A 104 24.40 36.58 -8.07
N ASP A 105 23.84 37.53 -7.32
CA ASP A 105 23.96 38.96 -7.63
C ASP A 105 25.18 39.67 -7.00
N ASN A 106 26.03 38.94 -6.26
CA ASN A 106 27.16 39.53 -5.53
C ASN A 106 28.53 39.46 -6.23
N ASN A 107 28.59 39.09 -7.53
CA ASN A 107 29.86 38.93 -8.25
C ASN A 107 30.04 39.88 -9.46
N THR A 108 29.53 41.11 -9.35
CA THR A 108 29.79 42.17 -10.34
C THR A 108 30.31 43.42 -9.65
N LYS A 109 31.57 43.41 -9.24
CA LYS A 109 32.40 44.60 -9.03
C LYS A 109 33.82 44.34 -9.49
#